data_AF-A0A8H8TV79-F1
#
_entry.id   AF-A0A8H8TV79-F1
#
_cell.length_a   1.000
_cell.length_b   1.000
_cell.length_c   1.000
_cell.angle_alpha   90.00
_cell.angle_beta   90.00
_cell.angle_gamma   90.00
#
_symmetry.space_group_name_H-M   'P 1'
#
loop_
_entity.id
_entity.type
_entity.pdbx_description
1 polymer ?
#
loop_
_entity_poly.entity_id
_entity_poly.type
_entity_poly.pdbx_seq_one_letter_code
_entity_poly.pdbx_strand_id
1 'polypeptide(L)'
;MVGWHSRSKYSLDPSTSLKFGYEAGLTGQESSFLQYYTDVLSRMVTTIDDMNNGFRTTLLPVALSHASNAATGLLHAVYALSAYHLKGHDAAISYKLLAIRYLSRSLRQGEDATLAQFAASMMLCIGDVFDSADGSWPYHLAAAKSLSAQLPNGDHSKDLLFLQTLLEYHDILKGFSSGRISGTDSLSSAATITMPRETQEDTIIIGALGCSRELMNLIALITRLQNFTPLPDHLVLLPNLIHTRLGNLVQIPIIDADAHSGQLDSKRILQTAELYRLAALIYLHTTLLPLPRPSSPLQSLVSRSLELLEMFPVCTSPWPLFVTALEVNNDTDRVRVLHVLEVMQRVRRIGNVDVLQKVVETFWKQMDLRGAGHHDERFDWRELFDMRGRLPSFI
;
A
#
# COMPACT_ATOMS: atom_id res chain seq x y z
N MET A 1 -29.28 -20.17 18.52
CA MET A 1 -29.99 -19.15 17.72
C MET A 1 -29.87 -17.83 18.48
N VAL A 2 -28.79 -17.09 18.26
CA VAL A 2 -28.47 -15.84 18.97
C VAL A 2 -28.49 -14.74 17.92
N GLY A 3 -29.49 -13.87 18.01
CA GLY A 3 -29.71 -12.77 17.08
C GLY A 3 -28.71 -11.65 17.34
N TRP A 4 -27.85 -11.38 16.34
CA TRP A 4 -26.99 -10.21 16.33
C TRP A 4 -27.75 -9.08 15.65
N HIS A 5 -28.21 -8.11 16.43
CA HIS A 5 -28.65 -6.81 15.94
C HIS A 5 -27.66 -5.77 16.47
N SER A 6 -26.65 -5.44 15.67
CA SER A 6 -25.84 -4.24 15.87
C SER A 6 -26.28 -3.19 14.85
N ARG A 7 -27.06 -2.22 15.32
CA ARG A 7 -27.37 -0.99 14.57
C ARG A 7 -26.11 -0.13 14.57
N SER A 8 -25.40 -0.12 13.46
CA SER A 8 -24.38 0.89 13.19
C SER A 8 -25.05 2.25 12.98
N LYS A 9 -24.80 3.20 13.90
CA LYS A 9 -25.12 4.62 13.73
C LYS A 9 -23.88 5.35 13.18
N TYR A 10 -23.59 5.20 11.90
CA TYR A 10 -22.78 6.19 11.18
C TYR A 10 -23.74 7.23 10.59
N SER A 11 -23.93 8.33 11.31
CA SER A 11 -24.56 9.53 10.75
C SER A 11 -23.49 10.27 9.94
N LEU A 12 -23.49 10.09 8.63
CA LEU A 12 -22.78 10.97 7.69
C LEU A 12 -23.53 12.31 7.66
N ASP A 13 -23.18 13.22 8.55
CA ASP A 13 -23.64 14.61 8.47
C ASP A 13 -22.65 15.39 7.60
N PRO A 14 -23.03 15.83 6.38
CA PRO A 14 -22.13 16.49 5.42
C PRO A 14 -21.82 17.97 5.75
N SER A 15 -22.12 18.42 6.98
CA SER A 15 -22.11 19.85 7.35
C SER A 15 -20.81 20.39 7.96
N THR A 16 -19.75 19.58 8.09
CA THR A 16 -18.46 20.02 8.65
C THR A 16 -17.34 20.13 7.60
N SER A 17 -17.62 20.75 6.47
CA SER A 17 -16.60 21.06 5.45
C SER A 17 -15.61 22.11 5.96
N LEU A 18 -14.32 21.88 5.76
CA LEU A 18 -13.29 22.91 5.90
C LEU A 18 -13.39 23.92 4.76
N LYS A 19 -13.71 25.17 5.11
CA LYS A 19 -13.69 26.29 4.15
C LYS A 19 -12.25 26.75 3.93
N PHE A 20 -11.59 26.20 2.92
CA PHE A 20 -10.20 26.58 2.60
C PHE A 20 -10.10 27.91 1.81
N GLY A 21 -11.22 28.59 1.52
CA GLY A 21 -11.21 29.91 0.89
C GLY A 21 -10.89 29.92 -0.62
N TYR A 22 -10.74 28.75 -1.25
CA TYR A 22 -10.47 28.59 -2.68
C TYR A 22 -11.65 27.99 -3.48
N GLU A 23 -12.81 27.83 -2.84
CA GLU A 23 -14.04 27.25 -3.43
C GLU A 23 -14.71 28.15 -4.48
N ALA A 24 -14.20 29.36 -4.68
CA ALA A 24 -14.73 30.35 -5.62
C ALA A 24 -14.45 29.91 -7.08
N GLY A 25 -15.29 29.02 -7.60
CA GLY A 25 -15.27 28.56 -8.99
C GLY A 25 -15.83 27.16 -9.22
N LEU A 26 -15.99 26.36 -8.17
CA LEU A 26 -16.49 24.98 -8.28
C LEU A 26 -18.03 24.97 -8.26
N THR A 27 -18.67 24.86 -9.42
CA THR A 27 -20.12 24.62 -9.52
C THR A 27 -20.39 23.14 -9.82
N GLY A 28 -21.29 22.51 -9.08
CA GLY A 28 -21.75 21.14 -9.36
C GLY A 28 -20.89 19.99 -8.81
N GLN A 29 -20.81 18.89 -9.58
CA GLN A 29 -20.32 17.57 -9.17
C GLN A 29 -18.86 17.55 -8.69
N GLU A 30 -17.99 18.41 -9.23
CA GLU A 30 -16.57 18.47 -8.87
C GLU A 30 -16.34 19.02 -7.45
N SER A 31 -17.18 19.97 -7.00
CA SER A 31 -17.16 20.45 -5.62
C SER A 31 -17.45 19.31 -4.63
N SER A 32 -18.46 18.49 -4.93
CA SER A 32 -18.81 17.32 -4.12
C SER A 32 -17.69 16.29 -4.08
N PHE A 33 -16.99 16.06 -5.20
CA PHE A 33 -15.84 15.15 -5.24
C PHE A 33 -14.63 15.68 -4.47
N LEU A 34 -14.35 16.98 -4.53
CA LEU A 34 -13.28 17.57 -3.73
C LEU A 34 -13.58 17.47 -2.24
N GLN A 35 -14.80 17.82 -1.83
CA GLN A 35 -15.24 17.71 -0.44
C GLN A 35 -15.15 16.26 0.04
N TYR A 36 -15.63 15.31 -0.77
CA TYR A 36 -15.56 13.89 -0.43
C TYR A 36 -14.12 13.38 -0.29
N TYR A 37 -13.21 13.86 -1.14
CA TYR A 37 -11.80 13.51 -1.01
C TYR A 37 -11.26 13.98 0.35
N THR A 38 -11.50 15.24 0.69
CA THR A 38 -11.02 15.86 1.93
C THR A 38 -11.59 15.15 3.16
N ASP A 39 -12.89 14.92 3.20
CA ASP A 39 -13.60 14.45 4.39
C ASP A 39 -13.54 12.93 4.56
N VAL A 40 -13.31 12.18 3.48
CA VAL A 40 -13.40 10.71 3.49
C VAL A 40 -12.14 10.03 2.95
N LEU A 41 -11.70 10.34 1.73
CA LEU A 41 -10.60 9.57 1.13
C LEU A 41 -9.26 9.87 1.76
N SER A 42 -8.93 11.15 2.01
CA SER A 42 -7.64 11.56 2.57
C SER A 42 -7.34 10.89 3.92
N ARG A 43 -8.38 10.63 4.71
CA ARG A 43 -8.31 9.89 5.99
C ARG A 43 -8.39 8.38 5.84
N MET A 44 -9.03 7.87 4.78
CA MET A 44 -9.17 6.43 4.52
C MET A 44 -7.85 5.81 4.03
N VAL A 45 -7.06 6.57 3.27
CA VAL A 45 -5.80 6.11 2.66
C VAL A 45 -4.57 6.32 3.55
N THR A 46 -4.74 6.83 4.77
CA THR A 46 -3.68 6.96 5.78
C THR A 46 -4.00 6.10 7.01
N THR A 47 -2.97 5.68 7.74
CA THR A 47 -3.13 4.99 9.03
C THR A 47 -3.21 5.98 10.19
N ILE A 48 -2.44 7.07 10.13
CA ILE A 48 -2.46 8.17 11.10
C ILE A 48 -3.02 9.41 10.38
N ASP A 49 -4.27 9.77 10.69
CA ASP A 49 -4.91 10.98 10.17
C ASP A 49 -4.75 12.13 11.18
N ASP A 50 -3.51 12.58 11.33
CA ASP A 50 -3.14 13.71 12.19
C ASP A 50 -2.87 14.97 11.35
N MET A 51 -2.29 16.02 11.94
CA MET A 51 -2.00 17.26 11.22
C MET A 51 -0.95 17.10 10.10
N ASN A 52 -0.20 15.99 10.07
CA ASN A 52 0.84 15.70 9.08
C ASN A 52 0.34 14.82 7.93
N ASN A 53 -0.97 14.57 7.81
CA ASN A 53 -1.54 13.79 6.72
C ASN A 53 -1.28 14.46 5.34
N GLY A 54 -0.22 14.03 4.64
CA GLY A 54 0.20 14.59 3.35
C GLY A 54 -0.81 14.44 2.21
N PHE A 55 -1.79 13.53 2.32
CA PHE A 55 -2.91 13.50 1.37
C PHE A 55 -3.76 14.77 1.43
N ARG A 56 -3.79 15.43 2.59
CA ARG A 56 -4.46 16.71 2.83
C ARG A 56 -3.49 17.89 2.80
N THR A 57 -2.31 17.77 3.39
CA THR A 57 -1.40 18.91 3.58
C THR A 57 -0.40 19.12 2.44
N THR A 58 -0.17 18.11 1.61
CA THR A 58 0.72 18.21 0.44
C THR A 58 -0.07 18.14 -0.87
N LEU A 59 -0.86 17.09 -1.07
CA LEU A 59 -1.52 16.84 -2.37
C LEU A 59 -2.61 17.87 -2.69
N LEU A 60 -3.44 18.27 -1.72
CA LEU A 60 -4.51 19.24 -1.96
C LEU A 60 -3.99 20.64 -2.30
N PRO A 61 -3.04 21.24 -1.54
CA PRO A 61 -2.49 22.54 -1.91
C PRO A 61 -1.86 22.56 -3.29
N VAL A 62 -1.13 21.50 -3.66
CA VAL A 62 -0.55 21.39 -5.01
C VAL A 62 -1.65 21.33 -6.08
N ALA A 63 -2.70 20.53 -5.86
CA ALA A 63 -3.82 20.38 -6.79
C ALA A 63 -4.59 21.70 -7.00
N LEU A 64 -4.84 22.44 -5.91
CA LEU A 64 -5.62 23.67 -5.90
C LEU A 64 -4.81 24.93 -6.23
N SER A 65 -3.49 24.81 -6.39
CA SER A 65 -2.64 25.93 -6.78
C SER A 65 -2.98 26.50 -8.16
N HIS A 66 -3.55 25.66 -9.05
CA HIS A 66 -3.80 25.96 -10.46
C HIS A 66 -2.58 26.54 -11.21
N ALA A 67 -1.37 26.34 -10.67
CA ALA A 67 -0.15 26.99 -11.12
C ALA A 67 0.40 26.40 -12.43
N SER A 68 -0.04 25.19 -12.80
CA SER A 68 0.53 24.43 -13.90
C SER A 68 -0.48 23.45 -14.51
N ASN A 69 -0.19 22.95 -15.71
CA ASN A 69 -0.94 21.84 -16.27
C ASN A 69 -0.84 20.60 -15.36
N ALA A 70 0.31 20.36 -14.74
CA ALA A 70 0.46 19.24 -13.80
C ALA A 70 -0.43 19.37 -12.55
N ALA A 71 -0.55 20.57 -11.97
CA ALA A 71 -1.46 20.84 -10.84
C ALA A 71 -2.92 20.56 -11.24
N THR A 72 -3.31 20.99 -12.44
CA THR A 72 -4.64 20.69 -13.00
C THR A 72 -4.84 19.19 -13.21
N GLY A 73 -3.80 18.48 -13.69
CA GLY A 73 -3.81 17.03 -13.81
C GLY A 73 -3.97 16.31 -12.48
N LEU A 74 -3.27 16.77 -11.44
CA LEU A 74 -3.41 16.26 -10.07
C LEU A 74 -4.84 16.47 -9.52
N LEU A 75 -5.43 17.64 -9.74
CA LEU A 75 -6.82 17.91 -9.32
C LEU A 75 -7.81 16.95 -9.99
N HIS A 76 -7.66 16.68 -11.28
CA HIS A 76 -8.47 15.67 -11.95
C HIS A 76 -8.21 14.24 -11.43
N ALA A 77 -6.98 13.92 -11.01
CA ALA A 77 -6.69 12.64 -10.36
C ALA A 77 -7.41 12.51 -9.01
N VAL A 78 -7.49 13.60 -8.24
CA VAL A 78 -8.29 13.69 -7.00
C VAL A 78 -9.77 13.45 -7.29
N TYR A 79 -10.32 14.09 -8.33
CA TYR A 79 -11.72 13.84 -8.74
C TYR A 79 -11.96 12.40 -9.19
N ALA A 80 -11.02 11.82 -9.94
CA ALA A 80 -11.10 10.44 -10.37
C ALA A 80 -11.17 9.49 -9.17
N LEU A 81 -10.31 9.70 -8.17
CA LEU A 81 -10.30 8.89 -6.94
C LEU A 81 -11.64 8.95 -6.20
N SER A 82 -12.18 10.16 -6.00
CA SER A 82 -13.50 10.37 -5.40
C SER A 82 -14.61 9.71 -6.20
N ALA A 83 -14.58 9.86 -7.52
CA ALA A 83 -15.57 9.26 -8.42
C ALA A 83 -15.51 7.73 -8.40
N TYR A 84 -14.32 7.12 -8.39
CA TYR A 84 -14.16 5.66 -8.29
C TYR A 84 -14.86 5.12 -7.05
N HIS A 85 -14.58 5.72 -5.90
CA HIS A 85 -15.13 5.24 -4.63
C HIS A 85 -16.64 5.54 -4.47
N LEU A 86 -17.13 6.68 -4.95
CA LEU A 86 -18.53 7.09 -4.78
C LEU A 86 -19.48 6.48 -5.82
N LYS A 87 -19.06 6.46 -7.08
CA LYS A 87 -19.91 6.22 -8.24
C LYS A 87 -19.43 5.10 -9.16
N GLY A 88 -18.22 4.59 -8.96
CA GLY A 88 -17.63 3.51 -9.74
C GLY A 88 -16.89 3.98 -11.00
N HIS A 89 -16.39 3.00 -11.76
CA HIS A 89 -15.48 3.19 -12.91
C HIS A 89 -16.00 4.18 -13.95
N ASP A 90 -17.24 4.00 -14.43
CA ASP A 90 -17.79 4.80 -15.54
C ASP A 90 -17.85 6.31 -15.23
N ALA A 91 -18.06 6.67 -13.96
CA ALA A 91 -18.09 8.06 -13.53
C ALA A 91 -16.68 8.67 -13.34
N ALA A 92 -15.66 7.83 -13.16
CA ALA A 92 -14.30 8.24 -12.80
C ALA A 92 -13.36 8.30 -14.01
N ILE A 93 -13.59 7.45 -15.01
CA ILE A 93 -12.67 7.27 -16.14
C ILE A 93 -12.41 8.57 -16.92
N SER A 94 -13.42 9.43 -17.05
CA SER A 94 -13.29 10.74 -17.72
C SER A 94 -12.28 11.64 -16.99
N TYR A 95 -12.34 11.68 -15.65
CA TYR A 95 -11.41 12.44 -14.82
C TYR A 95 -9.99 11.85 -14.86
N LYS A 96 -9.86 10.52 -14.83
CA LYS A 96 -8.55 9.85 -14.99
C LYS A 96 -7.91 10.22 -16.33
N LEU A 97 -8.68 10.18 -17.43
CA LEU A 97 -8.19 10.55 -18.75
C LEU A 97 -7.79 12.03 -18.83
N LEU A 98 -8.53 12.93 -18.18
CA LEU A 98 -8.14 14.33 -18.07
C LEU A 98 -6.83 14.50 -17.29
N ALA A 99 -6.69 13.82 -16.15
CA ALA A 99 -5.45 13.83 -15.36
C ALA A 99 -4.23 13.42 -16.20
N ILE A 100 -4.35 12.32 -16.95
CA ILE A 100 -3.28 11.83 -17.85
C ILE A 100 -2.99 12.85 -18.95
N ARG A 101 -4.01 13.45 -19.57
CA ARG A 101 -3.84 14.46 -20.64
C ARG A 101 -3.09 15.69 -20.15
N TYR A 102 -3.49 16.24 -19.00
CA TYR A 102 -2.86 17.43 -18.42
C TYR A 102 -1.42 17.15 -17.96
N LEU A 103 -1.19 16.01 -17.30
CA LEU A 103 0.15 15.58 -16.93
C LEU A 103 1.04 15.40 -18.18
N SER A 104 0.53 14.73 -19.22
CA SER A 104 1.26 14.54 -20.48
C SER A 104 1.59 15.87 -21.17
N ARG A 105 0.68 16.85 -21.10
CA ARG A 105 0.91 18.19 -21.63
C ARG A 105 2.03 18.91 -20.87
N SER A 106 1.99 18.87 -19.54
CA SER A 106 3.03 19.45 -18.67
C SER A 106 4.42 18.91 -19.03
N LEU A 107 4.55 17.58 -19.15
CA LEU A 107 5.80 16.91 -19.49
C LEU A 107 6.29 17.25 -20.90
N ARG A 108 5.41 17.24 -21.90
CA ARG A 108 5.78 17.53 -23.29
C ARG A 108 6.16 18.99 -23.52
N GLN A 109 5.59 19.90 -22.74
CA GLN A 109 5.87 21.33 -22.84
C GLN A 109 7.09 21.76 -22.01
N GLY A 110 7.71 20.83 -21.26
CA GLY A 110 8.85 21.15 -20.39
C GLY A 110 8.48 22.14 -19.29
N GLU A 111 7.24 22.08 -18.79
CA GLU A 111 6.76 22.97 -17.73
C GLU A 111 7.54 22.70 -16.43
N ASP A 112 8.09 23.74 -15.83
CA ASP A 112 8.86 23.67 -14.58
C ASP A 112 7.92 23.47 -13.38
N ALA A 113 7.41 22.25 -13.26
CA ALA A 113 6.40 21.87 -12.27
C ALA A 113 6.63 20.44 -11.74
N THR A 114 7.91 20.05 -11.57
CA THR A 114 8.31 18.66 -11.27
C THR A 114 7.62 18.09 -10.02
N LEU A 115 7.44 18.89 -8.96
CA LEU A 115 6.71 18.46 -7.76
C LEU A 115 5.24 18.10 -8.08
N ALA A 116 4.55 18.94 -8.85
CA ALA A 116 3.17 18.69 -9.26
C ALA A 116 3.06 17.50 -10.23
N GLN A 117 4.02 17.33 -11.12
CA GLN A 117 4.10 16.17 -12.02
C GLN A 117 4.30 14.87 -11.23
N PHE A 118 5.17 14.91 -10.23
CA PHE A 118 5.43 13.79 -9.32
C PHE A 118 4.17 13.45 -8.51
N ALA A 119 3.55 14.44 -7.89
CA ALA A 119 2.30 14.28 -7.15
C ALA A 119 1.16 13.72 -8.01
N ALA A 120 0.98 14.24 -9.24
CA ALA A 120 -0.03 13.74 -10.19
C ALA A 120 0.22 12.27 -10.57
N SER A 121 1.48 11.91 -10.82
CA SER A 121 1.87 10.53 -11.15
C SER A 121 1.61 9.58 -9.98
N MET A 122 1.90 10.00 -8.75
CA MET A 122 1.59 9.21 -7.54
C MET A 122 0.09 9.06 -7.33
N MET A 123 -0.70 10.13 -7.51
CA MET A 123 -2.16 10.04 -7.35
C MET A 123 -2.83 9.17 -8.42
N LEU A 124 -2.32 9.17 -9.65
CA LEU A 124 -2.76 8.22 -10.68
C LEU A 124 -2.42 6.77 -10.29
N CYS A 125 -1.22 6.53 -9.74
CA CYS A 125 -0.82 5.22 -9.24
C CYS A 125 -1.75 4.70 -8.13
N ILE A 126 -2.06 5.56 -7.14
CA ILE A 126 -2.97 5.23 -6.04
C ILE A 126 -4.41 5.02 -6.55
N GLY A 127 -4.86 5.83 -7.51
CA GLY A 127 -6.21 5.73 -8.07
C GLY A 127 -6.51 4.40 -8.74
N ASP A 128 -5.51 3.78 -9.36
CA ASP A 128 -5.66 2.47 -9.99
C ASP A 128 -5.95 1.35 -8.99
N VAL A 129 -5.58 1.51 -7.71
CA VAL A 129 -5.93 0.54 -6.67
C VAL A 129 -7.45 0.46 -6.46
N PHE A 130 -8.17 1.55 -6.74
CA PHE A 130 -9.63 1.61 -6.63
C PHE A 130 -10.34 1.01 -7.84
N ASP A 131 -9.64 0.85 -8.98
CA ASP A 131 -10.20 0.32 -10.21
C ASP A 131 -9.70 -1.10 -10.52
N SER A 132 -10.51 -2.10 -10.21
CA SER A 132 -10.17 -3.51 -10.49
C SER A 132 -9.95 -3.84 -11.98
N ALA A 133 -10.44 -2.98 -12.89
CA ALA A 133 -10.30 -3.19 -14.33
C ALA A 133 -8.98 -2.62 -14.88
N ASP A 134 -8.36 -1.69 -14.15
CA ASP A 134 -7.19 -0.97 -14.62
C ASP A 134 -5.91 -1.46 -13.94
N GLY A 135 -4.96 -1.91 -14.75
CA GLY A 135 -3.67 -2.40 -14.31
C GLY A 135 -2.52 -1.44 -14.60
N SER A 136 -2.80 -0.16 -14.86
CA SER A 136 -1.78 0.81 -15.29
C SER A 136 -0.87 1.33 -14.18
N TRP A 137 -1.13 0.98 -12.92
CA TRP A 137 -0.40 1.48 -11.75
C TRP A 137 1.13 1.32 -11.85
N PRO A 138 1.71 0.23 -12.43
CA PRO A 138 3.16 0.11 -12.53
C PRO A 138 3.79 1.15 -13.45
N TYR A 139 3.04 1.64 -14.46
CA TYR A 139 3.49 2.68 -15.38
C TYR A 139 3.46 4.06 -14.71
N HIS A 140 2.41 4.36 -13.95
CA HIS A 140 2.31 5.59 -13.17
C HIS A 140 3.40 5.66 -12.09
N LEU A 141 3.68 4.53 -11.42
CA LEU A 141 4.78 4.43 -10.47
C LEU A 141 6.15 4.61 -11.12
N ALA A 142 6.38 4.03 -12.31
CA ALA A 142 7.62 4.21 -13.05
C ALA A 142 7.83 5.67 -13.49
N ALA A 143 6.77 6.35 -13.91
CA ALA A 143 6.80 7.79 -14.22
C ALA A 143 7.14 8.61 -12.97
N ALA A 144 6.49 8.34 -11.84
CA ALA A 144 6.77 8.99 -10.57
C ALA A 144 8.23 8.80 -10.13
N LYS A 145 8.78 7.59 -10.27
CA LYS A 145 10.18 7.29 -9.98
C LYS A 145 11.15 8.08 -10.86
N SER A 146 10.85 8.19 -12.16
CA SER A 146 11.65 8.99 -13.09
C SER A 146 11.63 10.48 -12.75
N LEU A 147 10.49 11.01 -12.29
CA LEU A 147 10.34 12.42 -11.91
C LEU A 147 11.04 12.72 -10.58
N SER A 148 10.95 11.80 -9.62
CA SER A 148 11.67 11.93 -8.35
C SER A 148 13.18 12.02 -8.54
N ALA A 149 13.75 11.35 -9.56
CA ALA A 149 15.18 11.41 -9.85
C ALA A 149 15.64 12.74 -10.47
N GLN A 150 14.71 13.58 -10.95
CA GLN A 150 15.00 14.91 -11.50
C GLN A 150 14.98 16.01 -10.44
N LEU A 151 14.44 15.73 -9.25
CA LEU A 151 14.36 16.71 -8.17
C LEU A 151 15.74 16.89 -7.51
N PRO A 152 16.10 18.11 -7.07
CA PRO A 152 17.41 18.39 -6.49
C PRO A 152 17.70 17.51 -5.28
N ASN A 153 18.89 16.88 -5.26
CA ASN A 153 19.39 16.20 -4.08
C ASN A 153 19.62 17.23 -2.96
N GLY A 154 18.80 17.17 -1.89
CA GLY A 154 18.90 18.05 -0.73
C GLY A 154 17.71 18.99 -0.51
N ASP A 155 16.68 18.97 -1.36
CA ASP A 155 15.39 19.54 -0.97
C ASP A 155 14.75 18.64 0.10
N HIS A 156 14.58 19.19 1.30
CA HIS A 156 13.99 18.52 2.46
C HIS A 156 12.61 19.11 2.79
N SER A 157 11.93 19.70 1.80
CA SER A 157 10.54 20.13 1.96
C SER A 157 9.66 18.96 2.44
N LYS A 158 8.72 19.26 3.35
CA LYS A 158 7.79 18.25 3.89
C LYS A 158 7.00 17.56 2.78
N ASP A 159 6.65 18.33 1.74
CA ASP A 159 5.92 17.85 0.57
C ASP A 159 6.72 16.80 -0.22
N LEU A 160 7.99 17.08 -0.46
CA LEU A 160 8.86 16.13 -1.16
C LEU A 160 9.10 14.87 -0.34
N LEU A 161 9.35 15.02 0.97
CA LEU A 161 9.53 13.89 1.88
C LEU A 161 8.31 12.97 1.88
N PHE A 162 7.09 13.53 1.91
CA PHE A 162 5.86 12.76 1.84
C PHE A 162 5.75 11.97 0.53
N LEU A 163 5.96 12.63 -0.62
CA LEU A 163 5.87 11.98 -1.92
C LEU A 163 6.96 10.91 -2.13
N GLN A 164 8.20 11.17 -1.71
CA GLN A 164 9.29 10.20 -1.73
C GLN A 164 8.96 8.98 -0.86
N THR A 165 8.42 9.20 0.33
CA THR A 165 8.03 8.11 1.24
C THR A 165 6.91 7.26 0.66
N LEU A 166 5.91 7.86 0.02
CA LEU A 166 4.89 7.11 -0.73
C LEU A 166 5.52 6.32 -1.88
N LEU A 167 6.37 6.95 -2.70
CA LEU A 167 7.05 6.30 -3.82
C LEU A 167 7.85 5.09 -3.37
N GLU A 168 8.67 5.23 -2.33
CA GLU A 168 9.48 4.16 -1.74
C GLU A 168 8.61 2.96 -1.34
N TYR A 169 7.52 3.21 -0.62
CA TYR A 169 6.59 2.16 -0.20
C TYR A 169 6.00 1.39 -1.39
N HIS A 170 5.49 2.13 -2.38
CA HIS A 170 4.86 1.53 -3.56
C HIS A 170 5.88 0.73 -4.39
N ASP A 171 7.13 1.20 -4.50
CA ASP A 171 8.20 0.51 -5.23
C ASP A 171 8.62 -0.78 -4.51
N ILE A 172 8.69 -0.78 -3.18
CA ILE A 172 8.98 -1.98 -2.38
C ILE A 172 7.89 -3.04 -2.60
N LEU A 173 6.62 -2.65 -2.49
CA LEU A 173 5.50 -3.58 -2.67
C LEU A 173 5.32 -4.02 -4.12
N LYS A 174 5.69 -3.19 -5.10
CA LYS A 174 5.83 -3.63 -6.50
C LYS A 174 6.87 -4.75 -6.63
N GLY A 175 8.00 -4.63 -5.94
CA GLY A 175 9.00 -5.69 -5.89
C GLY A 175 8.40 -7.02 -5.42
N PHE A 176 7.56 -6.97 -4.38
CA PHE A 176 6.78 -8.14 -3.97
C PHE A 176 5.84 -8.59 -5.10
N SER A 177 4.98 -7.75 -5.68
CA SER A 177 4.05 -8.20 -6.73
C SER A 177 4.75 -8.85 -7.94
N SER A 178 5.90 -8.34 -8.34
CA SER A 178 6.66 -8.81 -9.52
C SER A 178 7.44 -10.11 -9.27
N GLY A 179 7.85 -10.38 -8.03
CA GLY A 179 8.69 -11.54 -7.70
C GLY A 179 9.96 -11.60 -8.55
N ARG A 180 10.37 -12.82 -8.96
CA ARG A 180 11.59 -13.07 -9.76
C ARG A 180 11.48 -12.66 -11.23
N ILE A 181 10.30 -12.24 -11.70
CA ILE A 181 10.00 -12.05 -13.13
C ILE A 181 10.72 -10.82 -13.72
N SER A 182 11.22 -9.89 -12.89
CA SER A 182 11.91 -8.67 -13.35
C SER A 182 13.45 -8.80 -13.51
N GLY A 183 14.01 -10.01 -13.49
CA GLY A 183 15.46 -10.22 -13.53
C GLY A 183 16.14 -9.96 -14.88
N THR A 184 16.32 -8.70 -15.27
CA THR A 184 17.34 -8.29 -16.26
C THR A 184 18.52 -7.53 -15.64
N ASP A 185 18.43 -7.11 -14.38
CA ASP A 185 19.51 -6.36 -13.71
C ASP A 185 20.47 -7.29 -12.95
N SER A 186 21.41 -7.82 -13.74
CA SER A 186 22.83 -8.11 -13.50
C SER A 186 23.38 -8.38 -12.09
N LEU A 187 24.31 -9.36 -12.03
CA LEU A 187 25.20 -9.69 -10.90
C LEU A 187 25.87 -8.49 -10.19
N SER A 188 26.00 -7.35 -10.85
CA SER A 188 26.54 -6.11 -10.26
C SER A 188 25.66 -5.55 -9.14
N SER A 189 24.36 -5.85 -9.12
CA SER A 189 23.43 -5.43 -8.06
C SER A 189 23.66 -6.18 -6.74
N ALA A 190 24.17 -7.42 -6.79
CA ALA A 190 24.40 -8.23 -5.58
C ALA A 190 25.51 -7.66 -4.69
N ALA A 191 26.57 -7.09 -5.29
CA ALA A 191 27.74 -6.59 -4.57
C ALA A 191 27.45 -5.39 -3.65
N THR A 192 26.32 -4.69 -3.85
CA THR A 192 25.90 -3.54 -3.03
C THR A 192 24.86 -3.92 -1.98
N ILE A 193 24.44 -5.19 -1.90
CA ILE A 193 23.43 -5.64 -0.94
C ILE A 193 24.07 -5.74 0.44
N THR A 194 23.62 -4.88 1.34
CA THR A 194 24.03 -4.86 2.75
C THR A 194 22.81 -4.66 3.65
N MET A 195 22.99 -4.92 4.95
CA MET A 195 21.99 -4.55 5.95
C MET A 195 21.75 -3.04 5.91
N PRO A 196 20.48 -2.58 5.97
CA PRO A 196 20.17 -1.16 6.16
C PRO A 196 20.85 -0.63 7.41
N ARG A 197 21.12 0.68 7.47
CA ARG A 197 21.59 1.30 8.72
C ARG A 197 20.49 1.26 9.78
N GLU A 198 20.90 1.25 11.04
CA GLU A 198 19.98 1.40 12.17
C GLU A 198 20.01 2.87 12.59
N THR A 199 18.86 3.52 12.46
CA THR A 199 18.68 4.91 12.92
C THR A 199 17.40 4.99 13.74
N GLN A 200 17.39 5.81 14.78
CA GLN A 200 16.20 5.97 15.61
C GLN A 200 15.04 6.59 14.81
N GLU A 201 15.34 7.45 13.84
CA GLU A 201 14.34 8.06 12.95
C GLU A 201 13.61 7.00 12.10
N ASP A 202 14.32 5.97 11.63
CA ASP A 202 13.73 4.90 10.83
C ASP A 202 12.78 3.99 11.62
N THR A 203 12.81 4.06 12.97
CA THR A 203 11.87 3.32 13.85
C THR A 203 10.50 3.98 13.94
N ILE A 204 10.37 5.23 13.50
CA ILE A 204 9.11 5.99 13.58
C ILE A 204 8.12 5.43 12.56
N ILE A 205 6.88 5.20 13.02
CA ILE A 205 5.78 4.74 12.17
C ILE A 205 5.41 5.86 11.19
N ILE A 206 5.45 5.55 9.90
CA ILE A 206 5.03 6.47 8.84
C ILE A 206 3.50 6.48 8.78
N GLY A 207 2.89 7.64 9.03
CA GLY A 207 1.44 7.79 9.13
C GLY A 207 0.68 7.27 7.92
N ALA A 208 1.16 7.55 6.70
CA ALA A 208 0.54 7.08 5.47
C ALA A 208 0.54 5.54 5.31
N LEU A 209 1.48 4.84 5.95
CA LEU A 209 1.78 3.43 5.66
C LEU A 209 1.38 2.49 6.81
N GLY A 210 1.45 2.98 8.06
CA GLY A 210 1.13 2.23 9.26
C GLY A 210 2.27 1.36 9.81
N CYS A 211 3.48 1.50 9.28
CA CYS A 211 4.70 0.85 9.78
C CYS A 211 5.94 1.75 9.63
N SER A 212 7.05 1.34 10.24
CA SER A 212 8.29 2.13 10.23
C SER A 212 9.10 1.97 8.94
N ARG A 213 9.93 2.99 8.61
CA ARG A 213 10.85 2.95 7.46
C ARG A 213 11.83 1.79 7.56
N GLU A 214 12.30 1.49 8.77
CA GLU A 214 13.17 0.35 9.04
C GLU A 214 12.51 -0.98 8.63
N LEU A 215 11.24 -1.18 8.98
CA LEU A 215 10.52 -2.40 8.60
C LEU A 215 10.41 -2.51 7.07
N MET A 216 10.08 -1.41 6.40
CA MET A 216 10.01 -1.36 4.94
C MET A 216 11.35 -1.70 4.28
N ASN A 217 12.46 -1.17 4.80
CA ASN A 217 13.81 -1.47 4.32
C ASN A 217 14.15 -2.96 4.47
N LEU A 218 13.68 -3.62 5.54
CA LEU A 218 13.85 -5.06 5.75
C LEU A 218 13.01 -5.87 4.76
N ILE A 219 11.75 -5.50 4.51
CA ILE A 219 10.90 -6.13 3.48
C ILE A 219 11.53 -6.00 2.08
N ALA A 220 12.08 -4.83 1.77
CA ALA A 220 12.80 -4.57 0.52
C ALA A 220 14.04 -5.47 0.41
N LEU A 221 14.80 -5.63 1.49
CA LEU A 221 15.97 -6.51 1.52
C LEU A 221 15.58 -7.98 1.32
N ILE A 222 14.51 -8.47 1.98
CA ILE A 222 14.01 -9.84 1.75
C ILE A 222 13.69 -10.06 0.28
N THR A 223 12.95 -9.13 -0.32
CA THR A 223 12.54 -9.19 -1.73
C THR A 223 13.75 -9.20 -2.68
N ARG A 224 14.76 -8.36 -2.43
CA ARG A 224 15.98 -8.34 -3.24
C ARG A 224 16.75 -9.66 -3.13
N LEU A 225 16.92 -10.18 -1.91
CA LEU A 225 17.64 -11.43 -1.67
C LEU A 225 16.95 -12.64 -2.32
N GLN A 226 15.61 -12.65 -2.40
CA GLN A 226 14.85 -13.73 -3.03
C GLN A 226 15.22 -13.93 -4.51
N ASN A 227 15.67 -12.87 -5.20
CA ASN A 227 16.11 -12.93 -6.60
C ASN A 227 17.47 -13.64 -6.78
N PHE A 228 18.23 -13.80 -5.71
CA PHE A 228 19.54 -14.44 -5.72
C PHE A 228 19.52 -15.81 -5.05
N THR A 229 18.39 -16.51 -4.97
CA THR A 229 18.34 -17.84 -4.34
C THR A 229 18.73 -18.93 -5.35
N PRO A 230 19.72 -19.82 -5.07
CA PRO A 230 20.48 -19.93 -3.81
C PRO A 230 21.49 -18.79 -3.61
N LEU A 231 21.55 -18.27 -2.36
CA LEU A 231 22.32 -17.07 -2.02
C LEU A 231 23.84 -17.26 -2.19
N PRO A 232 24.55 -16.27 -2.76
CA PRO A 232 26.01 -16.21 -2.72
C PRO A 232 26.56 -16.16 -1.29
N ASP A 233 27.74 -16.75 -1.05
CA ASP A 233 28.37 -16.88 0.29
C ASP A 233 28.35 -15.60 1.14
N HIS A 234 28.67 -14.45 0.54
CA HIS A 234 28.71 -13.16 1.23
C HIS A 234 27.33 -12.65 1.71
N LEU A 235 26.23 -13.21 1.20
CA LEU A 235 24.85 -12.85 1.55
C LEU A 235 24.17 -13.89 2.45
N VAL A 236 24.74 -15.09 2.64
CA VAL A 236 24.13 -16.21 3.39
C VAL A 236 23.81 -15.85 4.85
N LEU A 237 24.56 -14.91 5.45
CA LEU A 237 24.31 -14.46 6.82
C LEU A 237 23.15 -13.47 6.94
N LEU A 238 22.80 -12.76 5.87
CA LEU A 238 21.80 -11.68 5.90
C LEU A 238 20.41 -12.15 6.35
N PRO A 239 19.85 -13.30 5.88
CA PRO A 239 18.54 -13.76 6.34
C PRO A 239 18.44 -13.90 7.88
N ASN A 240 19.50 -14.39 8.53
CA ASN A 240 19.53 -14.54 10.00
C ASN A 240 19.65 -13.19 10.71
N LEU A 241 20.40 -12.24 10.14
CA LEU A 241 20.47 -10.87 10.64
C LEU A 241 19.12 -10.15 10.52
N ILE A 242 18.42 -10.31 9.38
CA ILE A 242 17.06 -9.80 9.17
C ILE A 242 16.11 -10.41 10.19
N HIS A 243 16.15 -11.73 10.41
CA HIS A 243 15.32 -12.41 11.41
C HIS A 243 15.53 -11.80 12.81
N THR A 244 16.78 -11.61 13.22
CA THR A 244 17.14 -11.04 14.52
C THR A 244 16.63 -9.60 14.64
N ARG A 245 16.81 -8.79 13.59
CA ARG A 245 16.38 -7.39 13.56
C ARG A 245 14.87 -7.25 13.58
N LEU A 246 14.14 -8.05 12.80
CA LEU A 246 12.67 -8.13 12.86
C LEU A 246 12.18 -8.60 14.24
N GLY A 247 12.89 -9.52 14.89
CA GLY A 247 12.56 -10.01 16.24
C GLY A 247 12.66 -8.95 17.32
N ASN A 248 13.59 -8.00 17.19
CA ASN A 248 13.86 -6.96 18.17
C ASN A 248 13.33 -5.57 17.75
N LEU A 249 12.69 -5.46 16.58
CA LEU A 249 12.24 -4.18 16.04
C LEU A 249 11.18 -3.54 16.93
N VAL A 250 11.47 -2.33 17.40
CA VAL A 250 10.52 -1.46 18.09
C VAL A 250 10.05 -0.40 17.10
N GLN A 251 8.73 -0.21 16.99
CA GLN A 251 8.14 0.81 16.14
C GLN A 251 7.46 1.87 17.00
N ILE A 252 7.76 3.15 16.75
CA ILE A 252 7.36 4.27 17.60
C ILE A 252 6.28 5.10 16.91
N PRO A 253 5.06 5.20 17.46
CA PRO A 253 4.04 6.10 16.95
C PRO A 253 4.33 7.53 17.41
N ILE A 254 4.43 8.46 16.46
CA ILE A 254 4.39 9.91 16.73
C ILE A 254 3.07 10.42 16.15
N ILE A 255 2.32 11.15 16.96
CA ILE A 255 0.98 11.63 16.62
C ILE A 255 0.87 13.10 16.99
N ASP A 256 0.66 13.94 15.98
CA ASP A 256 0.50 15.38 16.16
C ASP A 256 -0.95 15.79 15.88
N ALA A 257 -1.79 15.74 16.91
CA ALA A 257 -3.23 15.98 16.77
C ALA A 257 -3.57 17.47 16.60
N ASP A 258 -4.56 17.75 15.76
CA ASP A 258 -5.19 19.06 15.58
C ASP A 258 -6.73 18.94 15.51
N ALA A 259 -7.41 20.07 15.29
CA ALA A 259 -8.87 20.11 15.19
C ALA A 259 -9.46 19.34 13.99
N HIS A 260 -8.63 18.96 13.01
CA HIS A 260 -9.04 18.27 11.78
C HIS A 260 -8.64 16.80 11.76
N SER A 261 -7.96 16.35 12.81
CA SER A 261 -7.49 14.98 12.94
C SER A 261 -8.66 14.01 13.06
N GLY A 262 -8.49 12.83 12.48
CA GLY A 262 -9.43 11.73 12.58
C GLY A 262 -9.42 11.06 13.96
N GLN A 263 -9.98 9.86 14.03
CA GLN A 263 -9.89 9.05 15.25
C GLN A 263 -8.47 8.50 15.41
N LEU A 264 -7.68 9.13 16.28
CA LEU A 264 -6.32 8.73 16.60
C LEU A 264 -6.34 7.65 17.69
N ASP A 265 -6.00 6.42 17.32
CA ASP A 265 -5.93 5.26 18.22
C ASP A 265 -4.53 4.66 18.19
N SER A 266 -3.71 5.06 19.17
CA SER A 266 -2.32 4.57 19.29
C SER A 266 -2.23 3.05 19.40
N LYS A 267 -3.23 2.39 20.01
CA LYS A 267 -3.26 0.93 20.10
C LYS A 267 -3.44 0.34 18.71
N ARG A 268 -4.39 0.85 17.92
CA ARG A 268 -4.62 0.40 16.53
C ARG A 268 -3.40 0.65 15.64
N ILE A 269 -2.74 1.80 15.80
CA ILE A 269 -1.52 2.13 15.04
C ILE A 269 -0.41 1.11 15.34
N LEU A 270 -0.14 0.84 16.63
CA LEU A 270 0.85 -0.17 17.05
C LEU A 270 0.48 -1.58 16.59
N GLN A 271 -0.81 -1.94 16.62
CA GLN A 271 -1.28 -3.24 16.13
C GLN A 271 -1.12 -3.38 14.61
N THR A 272 -1.32 -2.30 13.86
CA THR A 272 -1.08 -2.28 12.40
C THR A 272 0.41 -2.49 12.11
N ALA A 273 1.27 -1.77 12.84
CA ALA A 273 2.71 -1.91 12.74
C ALA A 273 3.20 -3.33 13.10
N GLU A 274 2.63 -3.95 14.15
CA GLU A 274 2.91 -5.34 14.51
C GLU A 274 2.45 -6.32 13.43
N LEU A 275 1.28 -6.10 12.82
CA LEU A 275 0.79 -6.94 11.74
C LEU A 275 1.76 -6.94 10.54
N TYR A 276 2.31 -5.77 10.16
CA TYR A 276 3.37 -5.71 9.14
C TYR A 276 4.63 -6.47 9.56
N ARG A 277 5.03 -6.39 10.83
CA ARG A 277 6.24 -7.05 11.35
C ARG A 277 6.07 -8.58 11.32
N LEU A 278 4.91 -9.08 11.73
CA LEU A 278 4.57 -10.50 11.64
C LEU A 278 4.54 -10.99 10.19
N ALA A 279 3.93 -10.23 9.28
CA ALA A 279 3.94 -10.55 7.86
C ALA A 279 5.35 -10.54 7.27
N ALA A 280 6.25 -9.65 7.69
CA ALA A 280 7.65 -9.67 7.28
C ALA A 280 8.39 -10.91 7.76
N LEU A 281 8.13 -11.39 8.99
CA LEU A 281 8.67 -12.65 9.50
C LEU A 281 8.13 -13.86 8.72
N ILE A 282 6.83 -13.89 8.44
CA ILE A 282 6.22 -14.91 7.56
C ILE A 282 6.90 -14.85 6.19
N TYR A 283 7.01 -13.67 5.58
CA TYR A 283 7.63 -13.52 4.27
C TYR A 283 9.10 -13.99 4.26
N LEU A 284 9.88 -13.71 5.30
CA LEU A 284 11.24 -14.23 5.46
C LEU A 284 11.28 -15.75 5.52
N HIS A 285 10.38 -16.36 6.32
CA HIS A 285 10.30 -17.82 6.49
C HIS A 285 9.69 -18.57 5.32
N THR A 286 9.10 -17.87 4.37
CA THR A 286 8.53 -18.46 3.15
C THR A 286 9.47 -18.30 1.96
N THR A 287 10.55 -17.51 2.09
CA THR A 287 11.47 -17.17 1.00
C THR A 287 12.93 -17.53 1.27
N LEU A 288 13.53 -17.03 2.36
CA LEU A 288 14.98 -17.11 2.59
C LEU A 288 15.37 -18.07 3.73
N LEU A 289 14.48 -18.24 4.71
CA LEU A 289 14.65 -19.18 5.83
C LEU A 289 13.47 -20.17 5.85
N PRO A 290 13.34 -21.00 4.80
CA PRO A 290 12.14 -21.79 4.56
C PRO A 290 11.79 -22.68 5.76
N LEU A 291 10.62 -22.43 6.34
CA LEU A 291 9.99 -23.33 7.30
C LEU A 291 8.90 -24.16 6.62
N PRO A 292 8.76 -25.45 6.98
CA PRO A 292 7.61 -26.25 6.55
C PRO A 292 6.32 -25.55 6.95
N ARG A 293 5.34 -25.54 6.04
CA ARG A 293 4.03 -24.92 6.29
C ARG A 293 3.37 -25.42 7.58
N PRO A 294 3.35 -26.73 7.91
CA PRO A 294 2.72 -27.21 9.15
C PRO A 294 3.56 -26.97 10.41
N SER A 295 4.75 -26.36 10.30
CA SER A 295 5.62 -26.16 11.46
C SER A 295 5.00 -25.19 12.47
N SER A 296 5.15 -25.54 13.76
CA SER A 296 4.64 -24.73 14.88
C SER A 296 5.16 -23.27 14.88
N PRO A 297 6.45 -22.98 14.60
CA PRO A 297 6.93 -21.60 14.58
C PRO A 297 6.23 -20.74 13.53
N LEU A 298 6.02 -21.27 12.32
CA LEU A 298 5.34 -20.54 11.25
C LEU A 298 3.85 -20.36 11.55
N GLN A 299 3.17 -21.41 12.00
CA GLN A 299 1.73 -21.34 12.31
C GLN A 299 1.44 -20.45 13.54
N SER A 300 2.39 -20.30 14.46
CA SER A 300 2.31 -19.30 15.53
C SER A 300 2.29 -17.86 14.99
N LEU A 301 3.14 -17.56 13.99
CA LEU A 301 3.12 -16.25 13.33
C LEU A 301 1.79 -16.01 12.59
N VAL A 302 1.30 -17.02 11.85
CA VAL A 302 0.01 -16.96 11.14
C VAL A 302 -1.14 -16.72 12.12
N SER A 303 -1.20 -17.47 13.23
CA SER A 303 -2.25 -17.35 14.24
C SER A 303 -2.29 -15.95 14.85
N ARG A 304 -1.13 -15.40 15.23
CA ARG A 304 -1.02 -14.03 15.78
C ARG A 304 -1.42 -12.96 14.76
N SER A 305 -1.07 -13.14 13.49
CA SER A 305 -1.52 -12.23 12.42
C SER A 305 -3.04 -12.28 12.27
N LEU A 306 -3.66 -13.47 12.30
CA LEU A 306 -5.11 -13.62 12.20
C LEU A 306 -5.85 -12.99 13.40
N GLU A 307 -5.32 -13.14 14.62
CA GLU A 307 -5.86 -12.46 15.80
C GLU A 307 -5.89 -10.94 15.62
N LEU A 308 -4.79 -10.34 15.14
CA LEU A 308 -4.77 -8.89 14.87
C LEU A 308 -5.75 -8.49 13.77
N LEU A 309 -5.83 -9.26 12.69
CA LEU A 309 -6.73 -9.00 11.56
C LEU A 309 -8.20 -8.99 12.00
N GLU A 310 -8.60 -9.87 12.91
CA GLU A 310 -9.97 -9.94 13.45
C GLU A 310 -10.27 -8.87 14.50
N MET A 311 -9.26 -8.33 15.18
CA MET A 311 -9.43 -7.22 16.11
C MET A 311 -9.75 -5.90 15.41
N PHE A 312 -9.38 -5.76 14.13
CA PHE A 312 -9.64 -4.54 13.38
C PHE A 312 -11.09 -4.46 12.94
N PRO A 313 -11.79 -3.32 13.15
CA PRO A 313 -13.11 -3.11 12.58
C PRO A 313 -13.11 -3.25 11.05
N VAL A 314 -12.02 -2.80 10.43
CA VAL A 314 -11.74 -2.91 8.99
C VAL A 314 -10.23 -3.03 8.82
N CYS A 315 -9.78 -4.08 8.13
CA CYS A 315 -8.38 -4.22 7.73
C CYS A 315 -8.02 -3.14 6.71
N THR A 316 -6.86 -2.49 6.89
CA THR A 316 -6.36 -1.45 5.98
C THR A 316 -5.05 -1.80 5.32
N SER A 317 -4.52 -3.01 5.58
CA SER A 317 -3.19 -3.44 5.17
C SER A 317 -3.31 -4.69 4.30
N PRO A 318 -3.44 -4.53 2.97
CA PRO A 318 -3.61 -5.66 2.06
C PRO A 318 -2.39 -6.58 2.01
N TRP A 319 -1.16 -6.03 2.06
CA TRP A 319 0.06 -6.84 2.01
C TRP A 319 0.16 -7.86 3.18
N PRO A 320 0.04 -7.45 4.46
CA PRO A 320 0.09 -8.41 5.56
C PRO A 320 -1.02 -9.45 5.56
N LEU A 321 -2.25 -9.05 5.19
CA LEU A 321 -3.38 -9.97 5.05
C LEU A 321 -3.07 -11.04 4.01
N PHE A 322 -2.57 -10.63 2.84
CA PHE A 322 -2.25 -11.54 1.76
C PHE A 322 -1.13 -12.51 2.12
N VAL A 323 -0.02 -12.02 2.68
CA VAL A 323 1.10 -12.88 3.12
C VAL A 323 0.64 -13.90 4.16
N THR A 324 -0.22 -13.49 5.09
CA THR A 324 -0.79 -14.39 6.10
C THR A 324 -1.70 -15.44 5.44
N ALA A 325 -2.57 -15.02 4.52
CA ALA A 325 -3.54 -15.89 3.85
C ALA A 325 -2.88 -17.02 3.05
N LEU A 326 -1.73 -16.75 2.41
CA LEU A 326 -1.00 -17.77 1.65
C LEU A 326 -0.43 -18.88 2.54
N GLU A 327 -0.26 -18.65 3.84
CA GLU A 327 0.36 -19.59 4.79
C GLU A 327 -0.63 -20.30 5.71
N VAL A 328 -1.92 -19.94 5.62
CA VAL A 328 -3.00 -20.69 6.25
C VAL A 328 -3.05 -22.11 5.70
N ASN A 329 -3.18 -23.09 6.60
CA ASN A 329 -3.12 -24.52 6.28
C ASN A 329 -4.35 -25.33 6.72
N ASN A 330 -5.40 -24.68 7.22
CA ASN A 330 -6.62 -25.32 7.70
C ASN A 330 -7.86 -24.50 7.31
N ASP A 331 -9.01 -25.18 7.17
CA ASP A 331 -10.23 -24.55 6.68
C ASP A 331 -10.82 -23.52 7.65
N THR A 332 -10.66 -23.72 8.96
CA THR A 332 -11.13 -22.77 9.98
C THR A 332 -10.49 -21.40 9.77
N ASP A 333 -9.17 -21.36 9.59
CA ASP A 333 -8.44 -20.12 9.36
C ASP A 333 -8.68 -19.55 7.95
N ARG A 334 -8.95 -20.39 6.94
CA ARG A 334 -9.37 -19.91 5.61
C ARG A 334 -10.67 -19.13 5.70
N VAL A 335 -11.64 -19.61 6.47
CA VAL A 335 -12.91 -18.90 6.73
C VAL A 335 -12.66 -17.55 7.42
N ARG A 336 -11.73 -17.49 8.39
CA ARG A 336 -11.36 -16.22 9.06
C ARG A 336 -10.79 -15.21 8.06
N VAL A 337 -9.88 -15.63 7.19
CA VAL A 337 -9.31 -14.76 6.14
C VAL A 337 -10.39 -14.26 5.17
N LEU A 338 -11.28 -15.15 4.70
CA LEU A 338 -12.37 -14.76 3.80
C LEU A 338 -13.31 -13.75 4.44
N HIS A 339 -13.60 -13.90 5.74
CA HIS A 339 -14.40 -12.93 6.48
C HIS A 339 -13.72 -11.55 6.54
N VAL A 340 -12.41 -11.50 6.81
CA VAL A 340 -11.65 -10.25 6.84
C VAL A 340 -11.66 -9.57 5.46
N LEU A 341 -11.48 -10.33 4.37
CA LEU A 341 -11.55 -9.82 3.00
C LEU A 341 -12.95 -9.28 2.66
N GLU A 342 -14.00 -10.00 3.03
CA GLU A 342 -15.40 -9.58 2.83
C GLU A 342 -15.67 -8.24 3.55
N VAL A 343 -15.28 -8.13 4.82
CA VAL A 343 -15.44 -6.89 5.60
C VAL A 343 -14.62 -5.75 5.00
N MET A 344 -13.37 -6.02 4.62
CA MET A 344 -12.49 -5.05 3.96
C MET A 344 -13.14 -4.53 2.68
N GLN A 345 -13.63 -5.41 1.80
CA GLN A 345 -14.23 -5.01 0.53
C GLN A 345 -15.53 -4.24 0.73
N ARG A 346 -16.41 -4.72 1.62
CA ARG A 346 -17.70 -4.07 1.90
C ARG A 346 -17.54 -2.64 2.42
N VAL A 347 -16.53 -2.40 3.27
CA VAL A 347 -16.34 -1.09 3.92
C VAL A 347 -15.44 -0.16 3.12
N ARG A 348 -14.34 -0.67 2.55
CA ARG A 348 -13.36 0.16 1.81
C ARG A 348 -13.75 0.37 0.35
N ARG A 349 -14.48 -0.57 -0.27
CA ARG A 349 -14.89 -0.50 -1.68
C ARG A 349 -13.71 -0.21 -2.62
N ILE A 350 -12.63 -0.95 -2.44
CA ILE A 350 -11.38 -0.80 -3.22
C ILE A 350 -11.30 -1.98 -4.18
N GLY A 351 -11.31 -1.73 -5.48
CA GLY A 351 -11.33 -2.79 -6.50
C GLY A 351 -10.22 -3.82 -6.37
N ASN A 352 -9.04 -3.42 -5.87
CA ASN A 352 -7.93 -4.33 -5.64
C ASN A 352 -8.21 -5.45 -4.61
N VAL A 353 -9.13 -5.29 -3.66
CA VAL A 353 -9.47 -6.36 -2.69
C VAL A 353 -10.06 -7.58 -3.40
N ASP A 354 -10.89 -7.37 -4.42
CA ASP A 354 -11.45 -8.46 -5.24
C ASP A 354 -10.36 -9.22 -6.00
N VAL A 355 -9.32 -8.51 -6.45
CA VAL A 355 -8.14 -9.12 -7.11
C VAL A 355 -7.39 -9.99 -6.11
N LEU A 356 -7.12 -9.47 -4.91
CA LEU A 356 -6.43 -10.20 -3.85
C LEU A 356 -7.18 -11.48 -3.44
N GLN A 357 -8.49 -11.39 -3.23
CA GLN A 357 -9.30 -12.54 -2.86
C GLN A 357 -9.25 -13.64 -3.94
N LYS A 358 -9.38 -13.27 -5.23
CA LYS A 358 -9.26 -14.22 -6.34
C LYS A 358 -7.89 -14.91 -6.36
N VAL A 359 -6.82 -14.18 -6.08
CA VAL A 359 -5.47 -14.74 -6.01
C VAL A 359 -5.36 -15.76 -4.88
N VAL A 360 -5.82 -15.40 -3.68
CA VAL A 360 -5.81 -16.29 -2.50
C VAL A 360 -6.63 -17.56 -2.74
N GLU A 361 -7.86 -17.42 -3.24
CA GLU A 361 -8.73 -18.58 -3.48
C GLU A 361 -8.16 -19.53 -4.54
N THR A 362 -7.59 -18.98 -5.62
CA THR A 362 -6.96 -19.81 -6.66
C THR A 362 -5.72 -20.50 -6.12
N PHE A 363 -4.92 -19.81 -5.30
CA PHE A 363 -3.76 -20.38 -4.63
C PHE A 363 -4.17 -21.57 -3.75
N TRP A 364 -5.20 -21.41 -2.90
CA TRP A 364 -5.71 -22.52 -2.08
C TRP A 364 -6.26 -23.68 -2.91
N LYS A 365 -7.01 -23.41 -3.99
CA LYS A 365 -7.48 -24.47 -4.91
C LYS A 365 -6.32 -25.26 -5.51
N GLN A 366 -5.26 -24.58 -5.94
CA GLN A 366 -4.08 -25.24 -6.50
C GLN A 366 -3.32 -26.06 -5.47
N MET A 367 -3.24 -25.57 -4.22
CA MET A 367 -2.71 -26.35 -3.11
C MET A 367 -3.50 -27.64 -2.88
N ASP A 368 -4.82 -27.54 -2.82
CA ASP A 368 -5.69 -28.67 -2.49
C ASP A 368 -5.64 -29.77 -3.57
N LEU A 369 -5.44 -29.37 -4.84
CA LEU A 369 -5.29 -30.30 -5.97
C LEU A 369 -3.97 -31.09 -5.97
N ARG A 370 -2.89 -30.57 -5.36
CA ARG A 370 -1.57 -31.23 -5.37
C ARG A 370 -1.47 -32.46 -4.45
N GLY A 371 -2.47 -32.74 -3.62
CA GLY A 371 -2.53 -33.94 -2.79
C GLY A 371 -1.50 -33.98 -1.66
N ALA A 372 -1.63 -34.98 -0.78
CA ALA A 372 -0.93 -35.00 0.51
C ALA A 372 0.60 -35.22 0.46
N GLY A 373 1.14 -35.59 -0.70
CA GLY A 373 2.57 -35.90 -0.88
C GLY A 373 3.47 -34.71 -1.22
N HIS A 374 2.91 -33.51 -1.47
CA HIS A 374 3.66 -32.32 -1.93
C HIS A 374 3.41 -31.09 -1.03
N HIS A 375 2.96 -31.28 0.21
CA HIS A 375 2.58 -30.18 1.12
C HIS A 375 3.72 -29.19 1.45
N ASP A 376 4.98 -29.61 1.30
CA ASP A 376 6.15 -28.79 1.61
C ASP A 376 6.72 -28.03 0.40
N GLU A 377 6.29 -28.35 -0.83
CA GLU A 377 6.72 -27.60 -2.01
C GLU A 377 5.94 -26.29 -2.13
N ARG A 378 6.59 -25.19 -1.72
CA ARG A 378 6.10 -23.83 -1.94
C ARG A 378 6.15 -23.51 -3.42
N PHE A 379 5.01 -23.20 -4.01
CA PHE A 379 4.94 -22.64 -5.35
C PHE A 379 4.74 -21.13 -5.28
N ASP A 380 5.29 -20.42 -6.27
CA ASP A 380 5.09 -18.99 -6.39
C ASP A 380 3.66 -18.72 -6.89
N TRP A 381 2.86 -18.01 -6.10
CA TRP A 381 1.49 -17.66 -6.48
C TRP A 381 1.43 -16.88 -7.81
N ARG A 382 2.53 -16.21 -8.19
CA ARG A 382 2.66 -15.45 -9.44
C ARG A 382 2.67 -16.35 -10.67
N GLU A 383 3.07 -17.61 -10.54
CA GLU A 383 3.05 -18.59 -11.63
C GLU A 383 1.63 -19.04 -11.99
N LEU A 384 0.64 -18.80 -11.12
CA LEU A 384 -0.75 -19.19 -11.35
C LEU A 384 -1.53 -18.20 -12.24
N PHE A 385 -0.96 -17.04 -12.55
CA PHE A 385 -1.67 -15.96 -13.22
C PHE A 385 -0.85 -15.41 -14.39
N ASP A 386 -1.52 -15.04 -15.48
CA ASP A 386 -0.88 -14.21 -16.50
C ASP A 386 -0.73 -12.79 -15.94
N MET A 387 0.48 -12.48 -15.46
CA MET A 387 0.82 -11.21 -14.84
C MET A 387 0.92 -10.06 -15.86
N ARG A 388 0.70 -10.31 -17.17
CA ARG A 388 0.70 -9.27 -18.22
C ARG A 388 -0.48 -8.31 -18.02
N GLY A 389 -0.25 -7.27 -17.24
CA GLY A 389 -1.13 -6.11 -17.09
C GLY A 389 -2.12 -6.17 -15.92
N ARG A 390 -2.01 -7.13 -14.99
CA ARG A 390 -2.87 -7.23 -13.79
C ARG A 390 -2.10 -7.64 -12.54
N LEU A 391 -0.91 -7.08 -12.35
CA LEU A 391 -0.17 -7.23 -11.10
C LEU A 391 -1.04 -6.75 -9.94
N PRO A 392 -1.33 -7.60 -8.93
CA PRO A 392 -2.04 -7.16 -7.74
C PRO A 392 -1.27 -6.01 -7.10
N SER A 393 -1.99 -4.95 -6.77
CA SER A 393 -1.44 -3.90 -5.95
C SER A 393 -1.49 -4.37 -4.49
N PHE A 394 -0.47 -4.07 -3.71
CA PHE A 394 -0.55 -4.23 -2.25
C PHE A 394 -0.45 -2.89 -1.53
N ILE A 395 -0.65 -1.83 -2.29
CA ILE A 395 -0.58 -0.43 -1.89
C ILE A 395 -1.81 -0.06 -1.05
#